data_AF-A0A8J5G358-F1
#
_entry.id   AF-A0A8J5G358-F1
#
_cell.length_a   1.000
_cell.length_b   1.000
_cell.length_c   1.000
_cell.angle_alpha   90.00
_cell.angle_beta   90.00
_cell.angle_gamma   90.00
#
_symmetry.space_group_name_H-M   'P 1'
#
loop_
_entity.id
_entity.type
_entity.pdbx_description
1 polymer ?
#
loop_
_entity_poly.entity_id
_entity_poly.type
_entity_poly.pdbx_seq_one_letter_code
_entity_poly.pdbx_strand_id
1 'polypeptide(L)'
;MNHIRLVWSRIWNVLSEFFVSVGLSENLSVAIFVMDSLRQLVMKFLEREELANYNFQNEFLKPFVVIMQKSNSSEICELIVRCVSQMVLSCVNHVKSGWKSVFMVFTTAVADDRSLHCLLTIYTWKKCTLRD
;
A
#
# COMPACT_ATOMS: atom_id res chain seq x y z
N MET A 1 21.66 10.95 -12.19
CA MET A 1 20.36 10.48 -11.63
C MET A 1 20.34 9.00 -11.22
N ASN A 2 21.08 8.10 -11.87
CA ASN A 2 21.10 6.66 -11.49
C ASN A 2 21.67 6.39 -10.09
N HIS A 3 22.67 7.15 -9.65
CA HIS A 3 23.25 7.00 -8.31
C HIS A 3 22.25 7.29 -7.18
N ILE A 4 21.47 8.37 -7.31
CA ILE A 4 20.46 8.74 -6.30
C ILE A 4 19.40 7.64 -6.19
N ARG A 5 18.97 7.05 -7.32
CA ARG A 5 17.99 5.94 -7.32
C ARG A 5 18.52 4.69 -6.63
N LEU A 6 19.79 4.34 -6.86
CA LEU A 6 20.41 3.16 -6.27
C LEU A 6 20.61 3.34 -4.75
N VAL A 7 21.01 4.54 -4.32
CA VAL A 7 21.09 4.87 -2.89
C VAL A 7 19.70 4.84 -2.25
N TRP A 8 18.69 5.42 -2.91
CA TRP A 8 17.32 5.37 -2.41
C TRP A 8 16.85 3.92 -2.28
N SER A 9 16.98 3.10 -3.33
CA SER A 9 16.59 1.68 -3.26
C SER A 9 17.21 0.94 -2.07
N ARG A 10 18.48 1.20 -1.74
CA ARG A 10 19.13 0.64 -0.54
C ARG A 10 18.47 1.11 0.76
N ILE A 11 18.18 2.41 0.88
CA ILE A 11 17.47 2.97 2.03
C ILE A 11 16.07 2.37 2.13
N TRP A 12 15.36 2.24 1.01
CA TRP A 12 14.03 1.67 0.98
C TRP A 12 14.02 0.22 1.43
N ASN A 13 14.99 -0.59 1.02
CA ASN A 13 15.04 -1.99 1.43
C ASN A 13 15.04 -2.11 2.97
N VAL A 14 15.88 -1.31 3.65
CA VAL A 14 15.94 -1.29 5.11
C VAL A 14 14.63 -0.77 5.72
N LEU A 15 14.09 0.33 5.19
CA LEU A 15 12.83 0.90 5.69
C LEU A 15 11.64 -0.04 5.48
N SER A 16 11.56 -0.68 4.31
CA SER A 16 10.53 -1.63 3.92
C SER A 16 10.49 -2.83 4.88
N GLU A 17 11.66 -3.40 5.18
CA GLU A 17 11.79 -4.47 6.18
C GLU A 17 11.34 -4.01 7.57
N PHE A 18 11.71 -2.80 7.98
CA PHE A 18 11.23 -2.20 9.24
C PHE A 18 9.72 -2.04 9.27
N PHE A 19 9.12 -1.44 8.23
CA PHE A 19 7.66 -1.27 8.13
C PHE A 19 6.91 -2.60 8.21
N VAL A 20 7.40 -3.62 7.51
CA VAL A 20 6.82 -4.97 7.55
C VAL A 20 6.95 -5.58 8.95
N SER A 21 8.14 -5.52 9.55
CA SER A 21 8.39 -6.10 10.86
C SER A 21 7.51 -5.47 11.94
N VAL A 22 7.39 -4.15 11.95
CA VAL A 22 6.62 -3.44 12.98
C VAL A 22 5.13 -3.43 12.68
N GLY A 23 4.73 -3.42 11.40
CA GLY A 23 3.33 -3.57 10.99
C GLY A 23 2.74 -4.96 11.31
N LEU A 24 3.59 -5.97 11.53
CA LEU A 24 3.21 -7.31 12.00
C LEU A 24 3.36 -7.48 13.53
N SER A 25 3.60 -6.40 14.26
CA SER A 25 3.70 -6.43 15.73
C SER A 25 2.37 -6.87 16.36
N GLU A 26 2.45 -7.65 17.45
CA GLU A 26 1.29 -7.99 18.28
C GLU A 26 0.72 -6.78 19.02
N ASN A 27 1.54 -5.73 19.20
CA ASN A 27 1.05 -4.47 19.75
C ASN A 27 0.32 -3.67 18.67
N LEU A 28 -1.02 -3.76 18.71
CA LEU A 28 -1.90 -3.11 17.75
C LEU A 28 -1.65 -1.61 17.59
N SER A 29 -1.42 -0.87 18.69
CA SER A 29 -1.17 0.58 18.63
C SER A 29 0.12 0.91 17.86
N VAL A 30 1.17 0.12 18.07
CA VAL A 30 2.44 0.27 17.36
C VAL A 30 2.27 -0.07 15.87
N ALA A 31 1.57 -1.15 15.57
CA ALA A 31 1.28 -1.54 14.19
C ALA A 31 0.47 -0.46 13.46
N ILE A 32 -0.61 0.07 14.07
CA ILE A 32 -1.42 1.17 13.51
C ILE A 32 -0.56 2.39 13.21
N PHE A 33 0.30 2.80 14.15
CA PHE A 33 1.17 3.98 13.97
C PHE A 33 2.13 3.81 12.79
N VAL A 34 2.73 2.63 12.65
CA VAL A 34 3.64 2.32 11.56
C VAL A 34 2.91 2.22 10.23
N MET A 35 1.70 1.65 10.21
CA MET A 35 0.86 1.60 9.01
C MET A 35 0.48 3.01 8.52
N ASP A 36 0.13 3.91 9.42
CA ASP A 36 -0.17 5.30 9.04
C ASP A 36 1.07 6.04 8.55
N SER A 37 2.21 5.86 9.22
CA SER A 37 3.49 6.43 8.80
C SER A 37 3.89 5.97 7.40
N LEU A 38 3.69 4.68 7.10
CA LEU A 38 3.90 4.11 5.77
C LEU A 38 2.96 4.75 4.73
N ARG A 39 1.67 4.88 5.05
CA ARG A 39 0.68 5.53 4.16
C ARG A 39 1.08 6.96 3.83
N GLN A 40 1.45 7.76 4.82
CA GLN A 40 1.87 9.15 4.61
C GLN A 40 3.08 9.24 3.68
N LEU A 41 4.05 8.35 3.85
CA LEU A 41 5.24 8.29 3.01
C LEU A 41 4.88 7.91 1.57
N VAL A 42 4.11 6.83 1.37
CA VAL A 42 3.73 6.35 0.04
C VAL A 42 2.87 7.37 -0.71
N MET A 43 1.97 8.07 -0.03
CA MET A 43 1.21 9.18 -0.62
C MET A 43 2.12 10.23 -1.25
N LYS A 44 3.19 10.64 -0.55
CA LYS A 44 4.14 11.62 -1.07
C LYS A 44 4.93 11.12 -2.28
N PHE A 45 5.09 9.81 -2.43
CA PHE A 45 5.72 9.20 -3.59
C PHE A 45 4.75 9.02 -4.76
N LEU A 46 3.48 8.71 -4.50
CA LEU A 46 2.44 8.59 -5.53
C LEU A 46 2.05 9.93 -6.15
N GLU A 47 2.21 11.04 -5.42
CA GLU A 47 2.06 12.41 -5.95
C GLU A 47 3.13 12.77 -7.01
N ARG A 48 4.21 11.97 -7.14
CA ARG A 48 5.30 12.22 -8.09
C ARG A 48 5.14 11.35 -9.34
N GLU A 49 5.45 11.91 -10.50
CA GLU A 49 5.45 11.15 -11.74
C GLU A 49 6.43 9.98 -11.71
N GLU A 50 5.93 8.79 -12.05
CA GLU A 50 6.78 7.64 -12.24
C GLU A 50 7.51 7.72 -13.59
N LEU A 51 8.84 7.63 -13.52
CA LEU A 51 9.76 7.68 -14.67
C LEU A 51 9.67 6.37 -15.45
N ALA A 52 9.65 6.44 -16.78
CA ALA A 52 9.28 5.35 -17.70
C ALA A 52 10.08 4.03 -17.59
N ASN A 53 11.15 3.97 -16.79
CA ASN A 53 12.00 2.76 -16.60
C ASN A 53 12.29 2.48 -15.11
N TYR A 54 11.50 3.03 -14.19
CA TYR A 54 11.70 2.84 -12.76
C TYR A 54 10.36 2.59 -12.06
N ASN A 55 10.01 1.32 -11.88
CA ASN A 55 8.75 0.86 -11.29
C ASN A 55 8.74 0.98 -9.76
N PHE A 56 9.05 2.17 -9.25
CA PHE A 56 9.20 2.37 -7.81
C PHE A 56 7.88 2.30 -7.08
N GLN A 57 6.76 2.72 -7.70
CA GLN A 57 5.47 2.74 -7.01
C GLN A 57 5.08 1.33 -6.52
N ASN A 58 5.37 0.30 -7.31
CA ASN A 58 5.18 -1.09 -6.89
C ASN A 58 6.06 -1.47 -5.68
N GLU A 59 7.34 -1.07 -5.66
CA GLU A 59 8.24 -1.36 -4.53
C GLU A 59 7.81 -0.64 -3.24
N PHE A 60 7.29 0.59 -3.35
CA PHE A 60 6.80 1.35 -2.18
C PHE A 60 5.50 0.79 -1.61
N LEU A 61 4.65 0.17 -2.44
CA LEU A 61 3.39 -0.43 -2.01
C LEU A 61 3.54 -1.87 -1.51
N LYS A 62 4.66 -2.53 -1.83
CA LYS A 62 4.94 -3.93 -1.44
C LYS A 62 4.79 -4.22 0.06
N PRO A 63 5.17 -3.33 1.00
CA PRO A 63 4.94 -3.58 2.42
C PRO A 63 3.46 -3.79 2.77
N PHE A 64 2.54 -3.04 2.15
CA PHE A 64 1.09 -3.24 2.37
C PHE A 64 0.65 -4.63 1.95
N VAL A 65 1.15 -5.14 0.82
CA VAL A 65 0.85 -6.50 0.34
C VAL A 65 1.34 -7.54 1.34
N VAL A 66 2.59 -7.43 1.78
CA VAL A 66 3.20 -8.42 2.68
C VAL A 66 2.49 -8.45 4.03
N ILE A 67 2.16 -7.29 4.59
CA ILE A 67 1.46 -7.20 5.88
C ILE A 67 0.03 -7.75 5.73
N MET A 68 -0.68 -7.40 4.65
CA MET A 68 -2.03 -7.93 4.38
C MET A 68 -2.05 -9.46 4.30
N GLN A 69 -1.02 -10.06 3.73
CA GLN A 69 -0.92 -11.52 3.57
C GLN A 69 -0.53 -12.26 4.87
N LYS A 70 0.18 -11.59 5.77
CA LYS A 70 0.77 -12.22 6.96
C LYS A 70 0.05 -11.86 8.27
N SER A 71 -0.68 -10.75 8.30
CA SER A 71 -1.37 -10.29 9.51
C SER A 71 -2.55 -11.19 9.83
N ASN A 72 -2.65 -11.60 11.09
CA ASN A 72 -3.82 -12.27 11.62
C ASN A 72 -4.85 -11.30 12.23
N SER A 73 -4.51 -10.02 12.40
CA SER A 73 -5.42 -8.99 12.93
C SER A 73 -6.32 -8.44 11.83
N SER A 74 -7.64 -8.57 12.03
CA SER A 74 -8.67 -7.97 11.16
C SER A 74 -8.56 -6.46 11.10
N GLU A 75 -8.23 -5.82 12.22
CA GLU A 75 -8.11 -4.38 12.35
C GLU A 75 -6.97 -3.83 11.48
N ILE A 76 -5.83 -4.52 11.45
CA ILE A 76 -4.70 -4.15 10.58
C ILE A 76 -5.04 -4.39 9.10
N CYS A 77 -5.68 -5.51 8.77
CA CYS A 77 -6.12 -5.78 7.40
C CYS A 77 -7.13 -4.72 6.90
N GLU A 78 -8.11 -4.35 7.72
CA GLU A 78 -9.07 -3.29 7.40
C GLU A 78 -8.36 -1.94 7.22
N LEU A 79 -7.43 -1.61 8.12
CA LEU A 79 -6.62 -0.39 8.02
C LEU A 79 -5.85 -0.35 6.70
N ILE A 80 -5.22 -1.46 6.28
CA ILE A 80 -4.52 -1.56 5.00
C ILE A 80 -5.46 -1.28 3.84
N VAL A 81 -6.62 -1.93 3.79
CA VAL A 81 -7.62 -1.72 2.72
C VAL A 81 -8.03 -0.25 2.67
N ARG A 82 -8.36 0.35 3.81
CA ARG A 82 -8.72 1.78 3.91
C ARG A 82 -7.60 2.69 3.43
N CYS A 83 -6.36 2.44 3.85
CA CYS A 83 -5.19 3.21 3.42
C CYS A 83 -5.05 3.15 1.89
N VAL A 84 -5.01 1.94 1.32
CA VAL A 84 -4.81 1.74 -0.12
C VAL A 84 -5.96 2.33 -0.93
N SER A 85 -7.21 2.13 -0.50
CA SER A 85 -8.37 2.75 -1.12
C SER A 85 -8.27 4.27 -1.16
N GLN A 86 -7.93 4.91 -0.03
CA GLN A 86 -7.77 6.36 -0.01
C GLN A 86 -6.62 6.83 -0.91
N MET A 87 -5.47 6.15 -0.88
CA MET A 87 -4.31 6.50 -1.72
C MET A 87 -4.69 6.49 -3.21
N VAL A 88 -5.40 5.44 -3.66
CA VAL A 88 -5.84 5.32 -5.04
C VAL A 88 -6.85 6.41 -5.40
N LEU A 89 -7.83 6.69 -4.54
CA LEU A 89 -8.83 7.73 -4.82
C LEU A 89 -8.24 9.14 -4.90
N SER A 90 -7.19 9.40 -4.13
CA SER A 90 -6.47 10.67 -4.12
C SER A 90 -5.49 10.82 -5.29
N CYS A 91 -4.92 9.72 -5.78
CA CYS A 91 -3.81 9.75 -6.74
C CYS A 91 -4.06 8.93 -8.01
N VAL A 92 -5.32 8.59 -8.35
CA VAL A 92 -5.67 7.64 -9.43
C VAL A 92 -4.94 7.91 -10.75
N ASN A 93 -4.83 9.17 -11.16
CA ASN A 93 -4.16 9.59 -12.41
C ASN A 93 -2.64 9.42 -12.38
N HIS A 94 -2.04 9.29 -11.20
CA HIS A 94 -0.60 9.15 -11.01
C HIS A 94 -0.18 7.70 -10.74
N VAL A 95 -1.12 6.79 -10.44
CA VAL A 95 -0.81 5.38 -10.22
C VAL A 95 -0.49 4.72 -11.57
N LYS A 96 0.74 4.24 -11.72
CA LYS A 96 1.24 3.49 -12.87
C LYS A 96 1.61 2.07 -12.44
N SER A 97 2.89 1.77 -12.17
CA SER A 97 3.32 0.43 -11.75
C SER A 97 2.71 -0.01 -10.40
N GLY A 98 2.27 0.96 -9.59
CA GLY A 98 1.64 0.72 -8.29
C GLY A 98 0.35 -0.09 -8.34
N TRP A 99 -0.36 -0.09 -9.47
CA TRP A 99 -1.61 -0.86 -9.63
C TRP A 99 -1.43 -2.35 -9.35
N LYS A 100 -0.26 -2.92 -9.67
CA LYS A 100 0.03 -4.33 -9.36
C LYS A 100 -0.12 -4.63 -7.87
N SER A 101 0.49 -3.81 -7.01
CA SER A 101 0.39 -3.98 -5.56
C SER A 101 -1.00 -3.66 -5.02
N VAL A 102 -1.66 -2.64 -5.57
CA VAL A 102 -3.06 -2.31 -5.21
C VAL A 102 -3.98 -3.51 -5.45
N PHE A 103 -3.90 -4.11 -6.63
CA PHE A 103 -4.72 -5.29 -6.95
C PHE A 103 -4.37 -6.48 -6.06
N MET A 104 -3.09 -6.71 -5.77
CA MET A 104 -2.70 -7.77 -4.83
C MET A 104 -3.34 -7.57 -3.45
N VAL A 105 -3.32 -6.35 -2.89
CA VAL A 105 -3.98 -6.05 -1.60
C VAL A 105 -5.46 -6.35 -1.68
N PHE A 106 -6.16 -5.85 -2.70
CA PHE A 106 -7.61 -6.03 -2.81
C PHE A 106 -8.00 -7.49 -3.07
N THR A 107 -7.27 -8.22 -3.89
CA THR A 107 -7.51 -9.65 -4.11
C THR A 107 -7.27 -10.46 -2.84
N THR A 108 -6.21 -10.18 -2.09
CA THR A 108 -5.98 -10.83 -0.79
C THR A 108 -7.09 -10.48 0.21
N ALA A 109 -7.57 -9.23 0.23
CA ALA A 109 -8.66 -8.81 1.11
C ALA A 109 -10.02 -9.44 0.78
N VAL A 110 -10.30 -9.67 -0.50
CA VAL A 110 -11.53 -10.34 -0.95
C VAL A 110 -11.46 -11.86 -0.70
N ALA A 111 -10.27 -12.45 -0.74
CA ALA A 111 -10.08 -13.87 -0.44
C ALA A 111 -10.14 -14.18 1.06
N ASP A 112 -9.92 -13.19 1.93
CA ASP A 112 -10.07 -13.32 3.38
C ASP A 112 -11.57 -13.20 3.74
N ASP A 113 -12.15 -14.24 4.34
CA ASP A 113 -13.59 -14.40 4.63
C ASP A 113 -14.14 -13.38 5.66
N ARG A 114 -13.32 -12.42 6.06
CA ARG A 114 -13.65 -11.33 6.99
C ARG A 114 -14.44 -10.25 6.27
N SER A 115 -15.75 -10.33 6.40
CA SER A 115 -16.77 -9.77 5.49
C SER A 115 -16.82 -8.24 5.32
N LEU A 116 -16.10 -7.45 6.13
CA LEU A 116 -16.08 -5.97 6.03
C LEU A 116 -15.16 -5.44 4.92
N HIS A 117 -14.18 -6.23 4.46
CA HIS A 117 -13.22 -5.82 3.44
C HIS A 117 -13.85 -5.58 2.06
N CYS A 118 -14.86 -6.38 1.69
CA CYS A 118 -15.44 -6.39 0.35
C CYS A 118 -16.19 -5.10 -0.02
N LEU A 119 -16.91 -4.47 0.92
CA LEU A 119 -17.69 -3.27 0.60
C LEU A 119 -16.79 -2.06 0.29
N LEU A 120 -15.71 -1.90 1.04
CA LEU A 120 -14.73 -0.82 0.83
C LEU A 120 -13.97 -1.00 -0.48
N THR A 121 -13.55 -2.23 -0.80
CA THR A 121 -12.89 -2.52 -2.08
C THR A 121 -13.82 -2.30 -3.27
N ILE A 122 -15.06 -2.81 -3.21
CA ILE A 122 -16.08 -2.63 -4.26
C ILE A 122 -16.44 -1.15 -4.44
N TYR A 123 -16.61 -0.39 -3.34
CA TYR A 123 -16.89 1.05 -3.40
C TYR A 123 -15.74 1.81 -4.09
N THR A 124 -14.50 1.51 -3.70
CA THR A 124 -13.31 2.13 -4.29
C THR A 124 -13.24 1.83 -5.78
N TRP A 125 -13.49 0.57 -6.17
CA TRP A 125 -13.44 0.13 -7.56
C TRP A 125 -14.49 0.82 -8.43
N LYS A 126 -15.74 0.93 -7.95
CA LYS A 126 -16.79 1.71 -8.62
C LYS A 126 -16.39 3.17 -8.81
N LYS A 127 -15.77 3.79 -7.80
CA LYS A 127 -15.41 5.20 -7.87
C LYS A 127 -14.21 5.48 -8.79
N CYS A 128 -13.30 4.52 -8.95
CA CYS A 128 -12.22 4.59 -9.94
C CYS A 128 -12.73 4.44 -11.37
N THR A 129 -13.68 3.53 -11.61
CA THR A 129 -14.25 3.28 -12.96
C THR A 129 -15.29 4.29 -13.42
N LEU A 130 -15.95 5.00 -12.49
CA LEU A 130 -16.94 6.06 -12.81
C LEU A 130 -16.30 7.45 -13.00
N ARG A 131 -14.97 7.57 -12.89
CA ARG A 131 -14.25 8.85 -13.10
C ARG A 131 -13.67 9.01 -14.50
N ASP A 132 -13.83 7.99 -15.35
CA ASP A 132 -13.59 8.03 -16.80
C ASP A 132 -14.91 8.32 -17.54
#